data_AF-A0A1Y6K5X8-F1
#
_entry.id   AF-A0A1Y6K5X8-F1
#
_cell.length_a   1.000
_cell.length_b   1.000
_cell.length_c   1.000
_cell.angle_alpha   90.00
_cell.angle_beta   90.00
_cell.angle_gamma   90.00
#
_symmetry.space_group_name_H-M   'P 1'
#
loop_
_entity.id
_entity.type
_entity.pdbx_description
1 polymer ?
#
loop_
_entity_poly.entity_id
_entity_poly.type
_entity_poly.pdbx_seq_one_letter_code
_entity_poly.pdbx_strand_id
1 'polypeptide(L)'
;MKRIIAILVASLTGLTVLAGYFFQAQLANLTGLLIEWGILLIGLAGVIGIGYLLKMHLVRVAHWQKGSLLSLIVLVAFLVTVGIGFFLPSESAFFRNWVLNIQIPVETSLLAILTVTMLFASLRIIRTRGWTLMSASFLISALISLILNLHYLNPANGTAGAEWLEFVRRLPLAGLRGILIGIALGGLIVGLRVLLGMDRPYEDGP
;
A
#
# COMPACT_ATOMS: atom_id res chain seq x y z
N MET A 1 -25.36 20.39 -14.79
CA MET A 1 -25.93 19.20 -15.47
C MET A 1 -24.90 18.09 -15.67
N LYS A 2 -23.78 18.30 -16.38
CA LYS A 2 -22.73 17.27 -16.59
C LYS A 2 -22.20 16.60 -15.30
N ARG A 3 -22.08 17.38 -14.22
CA ARG A 3 -21.59 16.92 -12.91
C ARG A 3 -22.54 15.94 -12.20
N ILE A 4 -23.85 16.23 -12.24
CA ILE A 4 -24.89 15.36 -11.66
C ILE A 4 -24.95 14.04 -12.43
N ILE A 5 -24.79 14.09 -13.76
CA ILE A 5 -24.75 12.90 -14.61
C ILE A 5 -23.56 12.01 -14.23
N ALA A 6 -22.37 12.57 -14.00
CA ALA A 6 -21.20 11.79 -13.59
C ALA A 6 -21.40 11.08 -12.24
N ILE A 7 -21.99 11.77 -11.26
CA ILE A 7 -22.29 11.19 -9.95
C ILE A 7 -23.33 10.07 -10.07
N LEU A 8 -24.40 10.29 -10.84
CA LEU A 8 -25.42 9.28 -11.09
C LEU A 8 -24.84 8.05 -11.78
N VAL A 9 -24.01 8.24 -12.80
CA VAL A 9 -23.35 7.14 -13.51
C VAL A 9 -22.44 6.35 -12.56
N ALA A 10 -21.61 7.03 -11.76
CA ALA A 10 -20.72 6.38 -10.79
C ALA A 10 -21.48 5.61 -9.70
N SER A 11 -22.54 6.21 -9.15
CA SER A 11 -23.38 5.58 -8.13
C SER A 11 -24.13 4.36 -8.70
N LEU A 12 -24.75 4.49 -9.88
CA LEU A 12 -25.44 3.39 -10.54
C LEU A 12 -24.49 2.25 -10.90
N THR A 13 -23.30 2.55 -11.44
CA THR A 13 -22.33 1.49 -11.79
C THR A 13 -21.86 0.74 -10.55
N GLY A 14 -21.48 1.43 -9.47
CA GLY A 14 -21.06 0.71 -8.27
C GLY A 14 -22.18 -0.01 -7.53
N LEU A 15 -23.40 0.53 -7.51
CA LEU A 15 -24.58 -0.20 -7.02
C LEU A 15 -24.88 -1.45 -7.86
N THR A 16 -24.70 -1.36 -9.18
CA THR A 16 -24.86 -2.51 -10.09
C THR A 16 -23.81 -3.58 -9.82
N VAL A 17 -22.55 -3.19 -9.60
CA VAL A 17 -21.48 -4.13 -9.24
C VAL A 17 -21.78 -4.80 -7.89
N LEU A 18 -22.21 -4.04 -6.88
CA LEU A 18 -22.61 -4.57 -5.58
C LEU A 18 -23.78 -5.55 -5.71
N ALA A 19 -24.84 -5.18 -6.44
CA ALA A 19 -25.98 -6.06 -6.70
C ALA A 19 -25.56 -7.34 -7.43
N GLY A 20 -24.59 -7.24 -8.34
CA GLY A 20 -23.99 -8.36 -9.05
C GLY A 20 -23.37 -9.44 -8.17
N TYR A 21 -22.78 -9.05 -7.04
CA TYR A 21 -22.25 -10.01 -6.07
C TYR A 21 -23.34 -10.81 -5.35
N PHE A 22 -24.53 -10.23 -5.15
CA PHE A 22 -25.66 -10.91 -4.51
C PHE A 22 -26.52 -11.71 -5.50
N PHE A 23 -26.73 -11.19 -6.71
CA PHE A 23 -27.60 -11.78 -7.75
C PHE A 23 -26.78 -12.34 -8.93
N GLN A 24 -25.83 -13.22 -8.61
CA GLN A 24 -24.86 -13.74 -9.59
C GLN A 24 -25.52 -14.40 -10.80
N ALA A 25 -26.61 -15.14 -10.60
CA ALA A 25 -27.28 -15.87 -11.68
C ALA A 25 -27.85 -14.95 -12.79
N GLN A 26 -28.23 -13.71 -12.45
CA GLN A 26 -28.82 -12.77 -13.41
C GLN A 26 -27.83 -11.69 -13.85
N LEU A 27 -26.91 -11.27 -12.99
CA LEU A 27 -26.04 -10.12 -13.25
C LEU A 27 -24.57 -10.48 -13.55
N ALA A 28 -24.15 -11.75 -13.51
CA ALA A 28 -22.74 -12.13 -13.71
C ALA A 28 -22.11 -11.51 -14.97
N ASN A 29 -22.82 -11.52 -16.10
CA ASN A 29 -22.31 -10.95 -17.36
C ASN A 29 -22.11 -9.43 -17.28
N LEU A 30 -23.07 -8.71 -16.67
CA LEU A 30 -22.98 -7.25 -16.52
C LEU A 30 -21.89 -6.86 -15.52
N THR A 31 -21.79 -7.59 -14.41
CA THR A 31 -20.74 -7.36 -13.41
C THR A 31 -19.35 -7.66 -13.97
N GLY A 32 -19.20 -8.75 -14.72
CA GLY A 32 -17.97 -9.08 -15.43
C GLY A 32 -17.55 -7.97 -16.39
N LEU A 33 -18.48 -7.51 -17.23
CA LEU A 33 -18.23 -6.39 -18.14
C LEU A 33 -17.78 -5.11 -17.40
N LEU A 34 -18.49 -4.73 -16.33
CA LEU A 34 -18.13 -3.54 -15.54
C LEU A 34 -16.77 -3.66 -14.86
N ILE A 35 -16.42 -4.86 -14.37
CA ILE A 35 -15.10 -5.14 -13.78
C ILE A 35 -14.02 -5.06 -14.85
N GLU A 36 -14.22 -5.64 -16.03
CA GLU A 36 -13.26 -5.56 -17.14
C GLU A 36 -13.01 -4.11 -17.56
N TRP A 37 -14.05 -3.30 -17.68
CA TRP A 37 -13.93 -1.86 -17.95
C TRP A 37 -13.16 -1.16 -16.82
N GLY A 38 -13.44 -1.51 -15.57
CA GLY A 38 -12.69 -1.02 -14.41
C GLY A 38 -11.19 -1.35 -14.49
N ILE A 39 -10.85 -2.58 -14.85
CA ILE A 39 -9.45 -3.03 -15.03
C ILE A 39 -8.76 -2.25 -16.14
N LEU A 40 -9.44 -2.03 -17.27
CA LEU A 40 -8.90 -1.21 -18.38
C LEU A 40 -8.65 0.24 -17.94
N LEU A 41 -9.60 0.85 -17.21
CA LEU A 41 -9.46 2.21 -16.69
C LEU A 41 -8.32 2.33 -15.67
N ILE A 42 -8.18 1.36 -14.77
CA ILE A 42 -7.07 1.30 -13.81
C ILE A 42 -5.73 1.15 -14.54
N GLY A 43 -5.67 0.30 -15.57
CA GLY A 43 -4.49 0.15 -16.41
C GLY A 43 -4.09 1.46 -17.08
N LEU A 44 -5.05 2.16 -17.70
CA LEU A 44 -4.81 3.46 -18.33
C LEU A 44 -4.37 4.52 -17.31
N ALA A 45 -5.02 4.59 -16.15
CA ALA A 45 -4.64 5.48 -15.07
C ALA A 45 -3.21 5.19 -14.58
N GLY A 46 -2.82 3.91 -14.52
CA GLY A 46 -1.45 3.48 -14.21
C GLY A 46 -0.44 4.01 -15.22
N VAL A 47 -0.72 3.89 -16.52
CA VAL A 47 0.14 4.42 -17.59
C VAL A 47 0.28 5.95 -17.49
N ILE A 48 -0.83 6.66 -17.24
CA ILE A 48 -0.81 8.11 -17.03
C ILE A 48 0.04 8.47 -15.81
N GLY A 49 -0.11 7.73 -14.71
CA GLY A 49 0.68 7.91 -13.49
C GLY A 49 2.18 7.73 -13.72
N ILE A 50 2.57 6.67 -14.43
CA ILE A 50 3.96 6.44 -14.85
C ILE A 50 4.45 7.61 -15.71
N GLY A 51 3.66 8.04 -16.70
CA GLY A 51 4.00 9.17 -17.56
C GLY A 51 4.24 10.46 -16.77
N TYR A 52 3.41 10.75 -15.77
CA TYR A 52 3.56 11.90 -14.90
C TYR A 52 4.85 11.85 -14.06
N LEU A 53 5.16 10.69 -13.47
CA LEU A 53 6.40 10.47 -12.72
C LEU A 53 7.64 10.63 -13.62
N LEU A 54 7.63 10.01 -14.81
CA LEU A 54 8.71 10.15 -15.79
C LEU A 54 8.90 11.60 -16.21
N LYS A 55 7.82 12.33 -16.50
CA LYS A 55 7.88 13.76 -16.83
C LYS A 55 8.55 14.56 -15.72
N MET A 56 8.19 14.33 -14.46
CA MET A 56 8.81 15.03 -13.32
C MET A 56 10.32 14.78 -13.25
N HIS A 57 10.74 13.52 -13.43
CA HIS A 57 12.16 13.16 -13.40
C HIS A 57 12.94 13.69 -14.61
N LEU A 58 12.34 13.68 -15.80
CA LEU A 58 12.91 14.24 -17.02
C LEU A 58 13.10 15.76 -16.93
N VAL A 59 12.08 16.50 -16.49
CA VAL A 59 12.15 17.95 -16.29
C VAL A 59 13.23 18.31 -15.26
N ARG A 60 13.33 17.54 -14.16
CA ARG A 60 14.36 17.73 -13.14
C ARG A 60 15.78 17.56 -13.68
N VAL A 61 15.99 16.57 -14.55
CA VAL A 61 17.28 16.32 -15.21
C VAL A 61 17.59 17.39 -16.25
N ALA A 62 16.61 17.74 -17.10
CA ALA A 62 16.77 18.75 -18.15
C ALA A 62 17.14 20.14 -17.60
N HIS A 63 16.54 20.54 -16.47
CA HIS A 63 16.83 21.82 -15.82
C HIS A 63 17.90 21.75 -14.73
N TRP A 64 18.67 20.65 -14.63
CA TRP A 64 19.78 20.50 -13.67
C TRP A 64 19.42 20.88 -12.22
N GLN A 65 18.21 20.55 -11.79
CA GLN A 65 17.74 20.87 -10.45
C GLN A 65 18.46 20.04 -9.38
N LYS A 66 18.39 20.48 -8.12
CA LYS A 66 18.97 19.75 -6.98
C LYS A 66 18.46 18.31 -6.95
N GLY A 67 19.38 17.34 -6.97
CA GLY A 67 19.05 15.92 -7.03
C GLY A 67 18.83 15.35 -8.44
N SER A 68 19.23 16.05 -9.50
CA SER A 68 19.15 15.58 -10.89
C SER A 68 19.89 14.26 -11.13
N LEU A 69 21.04 14.04 -10.48
CA LEU A 69 21.79 12.77 -10.59
C LEU A 69 20.97 11.57 -10.10
N LEU A 70 20.31 11.69 -8.94
CA LEU A 70 19.41 10.65 -8.42
C LEU A 70 18.22 10.42 -9.37
N SER A 71 17.68 11.51 -9.92
CA SER A 71 16.61 11.46 -10.91
C SER A 71 17.01 10.71 -12.19
N LEU A 72 18.25 10.91 -12.64
CA LEU A 72 18.81 10.19 -13.79
C LEU A 72 18.98 8.70 -13.48
N ILE A 73 19.48 8.35 -12.29
CA ILE A 73 19.61 6.95 -11.86
C ILE A 73 18.24 6.26 -11.86
N VAL A 74 17.20 6.91 -11.32
CA VAL A 74 15.83 6.38 -11.32
C VAL A 74 15.32 6.17 -12.74
N LEU A 75 15.54 7.13 -13.64
CA LEU A 75 15.11 7.04 -15.03
C LEU A 75 15.79 5.88 -15.76
N VAL A 76 17.11 5.73 -15.59
CA VAL A 76 17.88 4.63 -16.18
C VAL A 76 17.44 3.29 -15.60
N ALA A 77 17.29 3.18 -14.28
CA ALA A 77 16.82 1.96 -13.62
C ALA A 77 15.42 1.56 -14.10
N PHE A 78 14.53 2.53 -14.30
CA PHE A 78 13.20 2.30 -14.87
C PHE A 78 13.29 1.75 -16.30
N LEU A 79 14.05 2.39 -17.19
CA LEU A 79 14.21 1.95 -18.58
C LEU A 79 14.83 0.56 -18.68
N VAL A 80 15.84 0.26 -17.86
CA VAL A 80 16.46 -1.07 -17.80
C VAL A 80 15.45 -2.12 -17.32
N THR A 81 14.69 -1.82 -16.26
CA THR A 81 13.70 -2.76 -15.70
C THR A 81 12.57 -3.04 -16.69
N VAL A 82 12.05 -2.00 -17.35
CA VAL A 82 11.05 -2.15 -18.41
C VAL A 82 11.61 -2.93 -19.60
N GLY A 83 12.84 -2.61 -20.02
CA GLY A 83 13.53 -3.32 -21.10
C GLY A 83 13.64 -4.82 -20.79
N ILE A 84 14.16 -5.20 -19.62
CA ILE A 84 14.25 -6.59 -19.18
C ILE A 84 12.85 -7.24 -19.17
N GLY A 85 11.82 -6.55 -18.67
CA GLY A 85 10.45 -7.05 -18.60
C GLY A 85 9.80 -7.33 -19.97
N PHE A 86 10.23 -6.66 -21.05
CA PHE A 86 9.75 -6.94 -22.40
C PHE A 86 10.38 -8.20 -23.01
N PHE A 87 11.61 -8.53 -22.64
CA PHE A 87 12.36 -9.66 -23.22
C PHE A 87 12.25 -10.95 -22.41
N LEU A 88 11.95 -10.88 -21.10
CA LEU A 88 11.84 -12.06 -20.24
C LEU A 88 10.38 -12.46 -20.00
N PRO A 89 10.09 -13.77 -19.89
CA PRO A 89 8.78 -14.25 -19.42
C PRO A 89 8.43 -13.70 -18.03
N SER A 90 7.15 -13.43 -17.81
CA SER A 90 6.60 -12.90 -16.55
C SER A 90 6.88 -13.79 -15.34
N GLU A 91 7.05 -15.10 -15.55
CA GLU A 91 7.34 -16.06 -14.48
C GLU A 91 8.84 -16.28 -14.20
N SER A 92 9.73 -15.54 -14.88
CA SER A 92 11.16 -15.72 -14.70
C SER A 92 11.62 -15.35 -13.28
N ALA A 93 12.25 -16.30 -12.60
CA ALA A 93 12.77 -16.08 -11.25
C ALA A 93 13.81 -14.95 -11.20
N PHE A 94 14.57 -14.75 -12.29
CA PHE A 94 15.52 -13.66 -12.43
C PHE A 94 14.81 -12.29 -12.41
N PHE A 95 13.79 -12.09 -13.25
CA PHE A 95 13.05 -10.81 -13.28
C PHE A 95 12.35 -10.54 -11.96
N ARG A 96 11.73 -11.57 -11.36
CA ARG A 96 11.13 -11.45 -10.03
C ARG A 96 12.15 -10.97 -8.98
N ASN A 97 13.30 -11.62 -8.91
CA ASN A 97 14.35 -11.25 -7.96
C ASN A 97 14.95 -9.86 -8.26
N TRP A 98 15.09 -9.50 -9.54
CA TRP A 98 15.53 -8.16 -9.95
C TRP A 98 14.60 -7.07 -9.42
N VAL A 99 13.30 -7.23 -9.64
CA VAL A 99 12.28 -6.28 -9.16
C VAL A 99 12.25 -6.25 -7.63
N LEU A 100 12.26 -7.41 -6.97
CA LEU A 100 12.23 -7.50 -5.51
C LEU A 100 13.45 -6.84 -4.85
N ASN A 101 14.62 -6.94 -5.47
CA ASN A 101 15.84 -6.29 -4.98
C ASN A 101 15.80 -4.76 -5.11
N ILE A 102 14.90 -4.20 -5.93
CA ILE A 102 14.65 -2.75 -6.01
C ILE A 102 13.50 -2.37 -5.06
N GLN A 103 12.43 -3.15 -5.04
CA GLN A 103 11.21 -2.88 -4.29
C GLN A 103 11.42 -2.99 -2.77
N ILE A 104 11.99 -4.10 -2.28
CA ILE A 104 12.13 -4.37 -0.85
C ILE A 104 12.95 -3.29 -0.13
N PRO A 105 14.10 -2.81 -0.65
CA PRO A 105 14.84 -1.72 0.01
C PRO A 105 14.08 -0.40 0.07
N VAL A 106 13.31 -0.07 -0.98
CA VAL A 106 12.50 1.16 -1.01
C VAL A 106 11.36 1.05 0.02
N GLU A 107 10.66 -0.08 0.05
CA GLU A 107 9.60 -0.34 1.02
C GLU A 107 10.14 -0.31 2.45
N THR A 108 11.25 -0.99 2.73
CA THR A 108 11.86 -1.00 4.08
C THR A 108 12.37 0.38 4.50
N SER A 109 12.86 1.20 3.57
CA SER A 109 13.25 2.59 3.86
C SER A 109 12.05 3.46 4.24
N LEU A 110 10.93 3.33 3.52
CA LEU A 110 9.69 4.03 3.84
C LEU A 110 9.11 3.57 5.18
N LEU A 111 9.11 2.25 5.42
CA LEU A 111 8.71 1.68 6.69
C LEU A 111 9.61 2.15 7.84
N ALA A 112 10.92 2.24 7.63
CA ALA A 112 11.85 2.75 8.64
C ALA A 112 11.53 4.22 9.00
N ILE A 113 11.29 5.08 8.01
CA ILE A 113 10.87 6.47 8.24
C ILE A 113 9.54 6.50 9.01
N LEU A 114 8.57 5.67 8.63
CA LEU A 114 7.30 5.54 9.34
C LEU A 114 7.49 5.09 10.79
N THR A 115 8.33 4.08 11.03
CA THR A 115 8.62 3.58 12.37
C THR A 115 9.29 4.64 13.23
N VAL A 116 10.30 5.35 12.70
CA VAL A 116 10.98 6.43 13.44
C VAL A 116 10.02 7.58 13.76
N THR A 117 9.19 7.98 12.79
CA THR A 117 8.19 9.05 13.01
C THR A 117 7.12 8.63 14.02
N MET A 118 6.63 7.39 13.97
CA MET A 118 5.71 6.84 14.97
C MET A 118 6.34 6.73 16.36
N LEU A 119 7.60 6.27 16.45
CA LEU A 119 8.34 6.21 17.70
C LEU A 119 8.48 7.60 18.31
N PHE A 120 8.89 8.59 17.51
CA PHE A 120 9.00 9.97 17.96
C PHE A 120 7.65 10.55 18.40
N ALA A 121 6.58 10.31 17.63
CA ALA A 121 5.23 10.74 17.97
C ALA A 121 4.75 10.09 19.27
N SER A 122 5.00 8.80 19.46
CA SER A 122 4.68 8.07 20.69
C SER A 122 5.43 8.70 21.87
N LEU A 123 6.76 8.81 21.81
CA LEU A 123 7.57 9.43 22.87
C LEU A 123 7.12 10.86 23.19
N ARG A 124 6.75 11.65 22.17
CA ARG A 124 6.19 12.98 22.35
C ARG A 124 4.88 12.92 23.16
N ILE A 125 3.96 12.02 22.82
CA ILE A 125 2.69 11.84 23.54
C ILE A 125 2.95 11.46 25.01
N ILE A 126 3.87 10.52 25.27
CA ILE A 126 4.27 10.12 26.62
C ILE A 126 4.77 11.34 27.42
N ARG A 127 5.64 12.15 26.81
CA ARG A 127 6.22 13.32 27.46
C ARG A 127 5.18 14.42 27.72
N THR A 128 4.21 14.61 26.83
CA THR A 128 3.19 15.66 26.97
C THR A 128 2.04 15.27 27.89
N ARG A 129 1.68 13.97 27.97
CA ARG A 129 0.52 13.48 28.74
C ARG A 129 0.90 12.83 30.07
N GLY A 130 2.20 12.66 30.34
CA GLY A 130 2.74 12.07 31.56
C GLY A 130 2.74 10.53 31.60
N TRP A 131 3.28 9.97 32.67
CA TRP A 131 3.31 8.52 32.94
C TRP A 131 1.91 8.00 33.30
N THR A 132 1.09 7.75 32.29
CA THR A 132 -0.18 7.04 32.45
C THR A 132 0.04 5.52 32.42
N LEU A 133 -0.87 4.75 33.02
CA LEU A 133 -0.81 3.28 33.04
C LEU A 133 -0.70 2.68 31.62
N MET A 134 -1.39 3.32 30.65
CA MET A 134 -1.35 2.96 29.23
C MET A 134 0.01 3.23 28.58
N SER A 135 0.68 4.30 28.98
CA SER A 135 2.00 4.66 28.46
C SER A 135 3.10 3.72 28.99
N ALA A 136 3.00 3.34 30.27
CA ALA A 136 3.90 2.38 30.89
C ALA A 136 3.72 0.98 30.29
N SER A 137 2.46 0.53 30.11
CA SER A 137 2.19 -0.77 29.49
C SER A 137 2.65 -0.82 28.03
N PHE A 138 2.51 0.28 27.28
CA PHE A 138 3.04 0.40 25.92
C PHE A 138 4.57 0.27 25.90
N LEU A 139 5.29 1.01 26.75
CA LEU A 139 6.76 0.97 26.79
C LEU A 139 7.29 -0.42 27.15
N ILE A 140 6.69 -1.06 28.15
CA ILE A 140 7.03 -2.42 28.57
C ILE A 140 6.77 -3.41 27.42
N SER A 141 5.62 -3.32 26.76
CA SER A 141 5.28 -4.19 25.63
C SER A 141 6.23 -3.99 24.45
N ALA A 142 6.62 -2.75 24.16
CA ALA A 142 7.58 -2.43 23.11
C ALA A 142 8.98 -3.00 23.41
N LEU A 143 9.47 -2.85 24.65
CA LEU A 143 10.75 -3.40 25.07
C LEU A 143 10.77 -4.93 25.01
N ILE A 144 9.72 -5.59 25.50
CA ILE A 144 9.57 -7.05 25.42
C ILE A 144 9.56 -7.50 23.96
N SER A 145 8.76 -6.84 23.11
CA SER A 145 8.68 -7.18 21.69
C SER A 145 10.02 -7.03 20.97
N LEU A 146 10.79 -5.98 21.31
CA LEU A 146 12.11 -5.71 20.73
C LEU A 146 13.13 -6.79 21.14
N ILE A 147 13.16 -7.16 22.43
CA ILE A 147 14.05 -8.21 22.94
C ILE A 147 13.73 -9.57 22.28
N LEU A 148 12.44 -9.92 22.14
CA LEU A 148 12.03 -11.21 21.58
C LEU A 148 12.30 -11.33 20.07
N ASN A 149 12.32 -10.20 19.35
CA ASN A 149 12.62 -10.14 17.91
C ASN A 149 14.13 -10.08 17.60
N LEU A 150 15.00 -9.88 18.59
CA LEU A 150 16.45 -9.81 18.39
C LEU A 150 17.08 -11.16 17.98
N HIS A 151 16.29 -12.24 17.85
CA HIS A 151 16.70 -13.62 17.53
C HIS A 151 17.83 -14.21 18.39
N TYR A 152 18.26 -13.49 19.44
CA TYR A 152 19.36 -13.86 20.33
C TYR A 152 19.03 -15.08 21.20
N LEU A 153 17.75 -15.24 21.55
CA LEU A 153 17.24 -16.41 22.25
C LEU A 153 16.69 -17.39 21.21
N ASN A 154 17.47 -18.42 20.86
CA ASN A 154 17.03 -19.49 19.96
C ASN A 154 17.00 -20.80 20.76
N PRO A 155 15.93 -21.06 21.54
CA PRO A 155 15.79 -22.30 22.28
C PRO A 155 15.78 -23.50 21.32
N ALA A 156 16.31 -24.64 21.77
CA ALA A 156 16.32 -25.86 20.98
C ALA A 156 14.90 -26.27 20.57
N ASN A 157 14.76 -26.67 19.31
CA ASN A 157 13.50 -27.07 18.70
C ASN A 157 12.84 -28.20 19.50
N GLY A 158 11.53 -28.09 19.78
CA GLY A 158 10.75 -29.13 20.48
C GLY A 158 10.50 -28.90 21.98
N THR A 159 10.90 -27.76 22.52
CA THR A 159 10.55 -27.35 23.90
C THR A 159 9.28 -26.50 23.92
N ALA A 160 8.48 -26.57 24.98
CA ALA A 160 7.30 -25.69 25.16
C ALA A 160 7.67 -24.19 25.09
N GLY A 161 8.91 -23.83 25.47
CA GLY A 161 9.44 -22.48 25.33
C GLY A 161 9.64 -22.04 23.87
N ALA A 162 9.95 -22.96 22.95
CA ALA A 162 10.08 -22.66 21.53
C ALA A 162 8.72 -22.36 20.88
N GLU A 163 7.67 -23.12 21.22
CA GLU A 163 6.30 -22.89 20.72
C GLU A 163 5.73 -21.55 21.20
N TRP A 164 5.91 -21.22 22.49
CA TRP A 164 5.51 -19.92 23.03
C TRP A 164 6.28 -18.76 22.40
N LEU A 165 7.59 -18.93 22.17
CA LEU A 165 8.40 -17.91 21.51
C LEU A 165 7.98 -17.72 20.05
N GLU A 166 7.69 -18.79 19.31
CA GLU A 166 7.15 -18.71 17.96
C GLU A 166 5.78 -18.00 17.93
N PHE A 167 4.88 -18.31 18.87
CA PHE A 167 3.60 -17.64 18.98
C PHE A 167 3.77 -16.12 19.14
N VAL A 168 4.66 -15.70 20.05
CA VAL A 168 4.93 -14.27 20.29
C VAL A 168 5.61 -13.61 19.08
N ARG A 169 6.54 -14.31 18.40
CA ARG A 169 7.17 -13.83 17.15
C ARG A 169 6.20 -13.70 15.98
N ARG A 170 5.07 -14.42 16.00
CA ARG A 170 4.00 -14.30 14.99
C ARG A 170 3.03 -13.15 15.25
N LEU A 171 3.03 -12.54 16.44
CA LEU A 171 2.14 -11.40 16.76
C LEU A 171 2.31 -10.19 15.80
N PRO A 172 3.55 -9.78 15.42
CA PRO A 172 3.74 -8.74 14.41
C PRO A 172 3.11 -9.09 13.05
N LEU A 173 3.11 -10.36 12.65
CA LEU A 173 2.44 -10.82 11.41
C LEU A 173 0.93 -10.70 11.51
N ALA A 174 0.34 -10.93 12.69
CA ALA A 174 -1.07 -10.64 12.94
C ALA A 174 -1.37 -9.14 12.84
N GLY A 175 -0.47 -8.28 13.33
CA GLY A 175 -0.54 -6.83 13.15
C GLY A 175 -0.50 -6.41 11.67
N LEU A 176 0.40 -6.99 10.88
CA LEU A 176 0.47 -6.76 9.42
C LEU A 176 -0.85 -7.12 8.73
N ARG A 177 -1.43 -8.28 9.06
CA ARG A 177 -2.75 -8.68 8.53
C ARG A 177 -3.85 -7.71 8.95
N GLY A 178 -3.81 -7.21 10.19
CA GLY A 178 -4.70 -6.16 10.66
C GLY A 178 -4.58 -4.86 9.85
N ILE A 179 -3.35 -4.44 9.51
CA ILE A 179 -3.10 -3.29 8.63
C ILE A 179 -3.70 -3.53 7.23
N LEU A 180 -3.51 -4.72 6.65
CA LEU A 180 -4.07 -5.06 5.33
C LEU A 180 -5.61 -5.02 5.35
N ILE A 181 -6.23 -5.54 6.40
CA ILE A 181 -7.69 -5.43 6.59
C ILE A 181 -8.10 -3.95 6.73
N GLY A 182 -7.35 -3.16 7.49
CA GLY A 182 -7.59 -1.73 7.65
C GLY A 182 -7.50 -0.96 6.32
N ILE A 183 -6.51 -1.26 5.49
CA ILE A 183 -6.37 -0.68 4.14
C ILE A 183 -7.55 -1.07 3.25
N ALA A 184 -7.95 -2.34 3.28
CA ALA A 184 -9.11 -2.82 2.52
C ALA A 184 -10.41 -2.12 2.96
N LEU A 185 -10.66 -2.01 4.26
CA LEU A 185 -11.82 -1.30 4.81
C LEU A 185 -11.76 0.20 4.49
N GLY A 186 -10.58 0.82 4.56
CA GLY A 186 -10.38 2.22 4.16
C GLY A 186 -10.76 2.45 2.69
N GLY A 187 -10.30 1.56 1.80
CA GLY A 187 -10.68 1.58 0.39
C GLY A 187 -12.17 1.40 0.16
N LEU A 188 -12.81 0.48 0.89
CA LEU A 188 -14.26 0.29 0.86
C LEU A 188 -15.02 1.54 1.32
N ILE A 189 -14.57 2.20 2.38
CA ILE A 189 -15.18 3.44 2.88
C ILE A 189 -15.08 4.56 1.84
N VAL A 190 -13.91 4.74 1.21
CA VAL A 190 -13.74 5.71 0.12
C VAL A 190 -14.68 5.39 -1.04
N GLY A 191 -14.74 4.12 -1.46
CA GLY A 191 -15.67 3.67 -2.49
C GLY A 191 -17.13 3.96 -2.14
N LEU A 192 -17.58 3.58 -0.95
CA LEU A 192 -18.94 3.84 -0.45
C LEU A 192 -19.25 5.33 -0.39
N ARG A 193 -18.29 6.15 0.04
CA ARG A 193 -18.47 7.60 0.13
C ARG A 193 -18.67 8.22 -1.26
N VAL A 194 -17.96 7.73 -2.28
CA VAL A 194 -18.19 8.11 -3.68
C VAL A 194 -19.55 7.62 -4.17
N LEU A 195 -19.97 6.39 -3.84
CA LEU A 195 -21.27 5.83 -4.25
C LEU A 195 -22.46 6.59 -3.65
N LEU A 196 -22.34 7.00 -2.39
CA LEU A 196 -23.35 7.80 -1.70
C LEU A 196 -23.30 9.28 -2.09
N GLY A 197 -22.39 9.67 -2.98
CA GLY A 197 -22.24 11.05 -3.45
C GLY A 197 -21.74 12.04 -2.39
N MET A 198 -21.19 11.52 -1.30
CA MET A 198 -20.57 12.30 -0.22
C MET A 198 -19.21 12.86 -0.65
N ASP A 199 -18.40 12.06 -1.35
CA ASP A 199 -17.18 12.52 -2.01
C ASP A 199 -17.48 12.77 -3.49
N ARG A 200 -17.19 13.98 -3.97
CA ARG A 200 -17.48 14.41 -5.34
C ARG A 200 -16.19 14.75 -6.10
N PRO A 201 -15.40 13.74 -6.51
CA PRO A 201 -14.10 13.96 -7.16
C PRO A 201 -14.19 14.73 -8.50
N TYR A 202 -15.40 14.86 -9.05
CA TYR A 202 -15.67 15.55 -10.30
C TYR A 202 -16.01 17.05 -10.13
N GLU A 203 -16.03 17.57 -8.90
CA GLU A 203 -16.32 18.99 -8.64
C GLU A 203 -15.07 19.90 -8.66
N ASP A 204 -13.88 19.33 -8.42
CA ASP A 204 -12.60 20.05 -8.22
C ASP A 204 -11.77 20.27 -9.50
N GLY A 205 -12.37 20.16 -10.68
CA GLY A 205 -11.74 20.59 -11.94
C GLY A 205 -11.91 22.10 -12.16
N PRO A 206 -10.87 22.81 -12.66
CA PRO A 206 -10.97 24.24 -12.99
C PRO A 206 -12.07 24.53 -14.02
#